data_AF-A0A7C1NQN9-F1
#
_entry.id   AF-A0A7C1NQN9-F1
#
_cell.length_a   1.000
_cell.length_b   1.000
_cell.length_c   1.000
_cell.angle_alpha   90.00
_cell.angle_beta   90.00
_cell.angle_gamma   90.00
#
_symmetry.space_group_name_H-M   'P 1'
#
loop_
_entity.id
_entity.type
_entity.pdbx_description
1 polymer ?
#
loop_
_entity_poly.entity_id
_entity_poly.type
_entity_poly.pdbx_seq_one_letter_code
_entity_poly.pdbx_strand_id
1 'polypeptide(L)'
;MTPFKMISTETTNAMISNTDISTTALLQRNPDMIAANLDGDLVMMNEKLGRYYGISGVGARAWELLETPASIDDLVDAICQEYDIDTDTCQQDITRFAQDLMKVNLIEPVNQ
;
A
#
# COMPACT_ATOMS: atom_id res chain seq x y z
N MET A 1 11.48 -17.48 -5.39
CA MET A 1 10.70 -16.25 -5.16
C MET A 1 10.51 -16.10 -3.66
N THR A 2 11.15 -15.11 -3.06
CA THR A 2 11.00 -14.79 -1.63
C THR A 2 9.74 -13.96 -1.42
N PRO A 3 8.92 -14.24 -0.38
CA PRO A 3 7.73 -13.45 -0.09
C PRO A 3 8.12 -12.08 0.46
N PHE A 4 7.33 -11.05 0.15
CA PHE A 4 7.47 -9.71 0.74
C PHE A 4 7.38 -9.81 2.27
N LYS A 5 8.47 -9.44 2.94
CA LYS A 5 8.58 -9.49 4.40
C LYS A 5 8.52 -8.07 4.95
N MET A 6 7.34 -7.64 5.38
CA MET A 6 7.18 -6.50 6.27
C MET A 6 7.79 -6.89 7.62
N ILE A 7 8.89 -6.24 8.01
CA ILE A 7 9.56 -6.49 9.29
C ILE A 7 8.94 -5.53 10.32
N SER A 8 7.89 -5.96 11.02
CA SER A 8 7.38 -5.26 12.19
C SER A 8 7.96 -5.88 13.47
N THR A 9 8.70 -5.11 14.27
CA THR A 9 9.06 -5.53 15.64
C THR A 9 7.86 -5.33 16.55
N GLU A 10 6.92 -6.27 16.59
CA GLU A 10 5.99 -6.49 17.72
C GLU A 10 5.08 -7.70 17.44
N THR A 11 5.11 -8.68 18.34
CA THR A 11 4.12 -9.76 18.41
C THR A 11 2.84 -9.20 19.01
N THR A 12 1.76 -9.11 18.24
CA THR A 12 0.39 -9.03 18.78
C THR A 12 -0.61 -9.67 17.82
N ASN A 13 -1.45 -10.51 18.39
CA ASN A 13 -2.44 -11.37 17.75
C ASN A 13 -3.73 -10.57 17.47
N ALA A 14 -4.33 -10.82 16.30
CA ALA A 14 -5.72 -10.58 15.87
C ALA A 14 -6.26 -9.13 15.90
N MET A 15 -6.66 -8.61 14.72
CA MET A 15 -8.06 -8.30 14.33
C MET A 15 -8.09 -8.00 12.82
N ILE A 16 -8.64 -8.90 12.02
CA ILE A 16 -8.88 -8.64 10.58
C ILE A 16 -10.17 -7.83 10.51
N SER A 17 -10.05 -6.51 10.50
CA SER A 17 -11.12 -5.66 9.99
C SER A 17 -11.10 -5.79 8.47
N ASN A 18 -12.04 -6.55 7.91
CA ASN A 18 -12.37 -6.47 6.50
C ASN A 18 -12.96 -5.07 6.27
N THR A 19 -12.10 -4.11 5.96
CA THR A 19 -12.55 -2.86 5.36
C THR A 19 -12.96 -3.22 3.94
N ASP A 20 -14.28 -3.29 3.70
CA ASP A 20 -14.84 -3.38 2.34
C ASP A 20 -14.50 -2.06 1.62
N ILE A 21 -13.37 -2.07 0.90
CA ILE A 21 -12.97 -0.97 0.04
C ILE A 21 -13.59 -1.26 -1.34
N SER A 22 -14.35 -0.32 -1.88
CA SER A 22 -14.77 -0.40 -3.28
C SER A 22 -13.54 -0.31 -4.17
N THR A 23 -13.31 -1.28 -5.05
CA THR A 23 -12.11 -1.32 -5.90
C THR A 23 -12.02 -0.12 -6.84
N THR A 24 -13.15 0.53 -7.10
CA THR A 24 -13.30 1.74 -7.91
C THR A 24 -13.17 3.05 -7.13
N ALA A 25 -13.05 3.00 -5.80
CA ALA A 25 -12.84 4.22 -5.00
C ALA A 25 -11.44 4.77 -5.25
N LEU A 26 -11.34 6.08 -5.48
CA LEU A 26 -10.05 6.73 -5.64
C LEU A 26 -9.36 6.85 -4.28
N LEU A 27 -8.12 6.40 -4.24
CA LEU A 27 -7.23 6.48 -3.08
C LEU A 27 -6.08 7.44 -3.41
N GLN A 28 -5.63 8.20 -2.41
CA GLN A 28 -4.47 9.08 -2.52
C GLN A 28 -3.55 8.89 -1.32
N ARG A 29 -2.26 9.22 -1.46
CA ARG A 29 -1.37 9.34 -0.32
C ARG A 29 -1.88 10.38 0.67
N ASN A 30 -1.79 10.07 1.96
CA ASN A 30 -2.12 11.04 3.00
C ASN A 30 -1.08 12.19 2.96
N PRO A 31 -1.49 13.45 2.76
CA PRO A 31 -0.57 14.58 2.66
C PRO A 31 0.15 14.91 3.96
N ASP A 32 -0.37 14.46 5.11
CA ASP A 32 0.26 14.64 6.42
C ASP A 32 1.44 13.67 6.66
N MET A 33 1.76 12.81 5.69
CA MET A 33 2.79 11.79 5.81
C MET A 33 4.11 12.19 5.17
N ILE A 34 5.21 11.89 5.87
CA ILE A 34 6.57 12.02 5.33
C ILE A 34 7.05 10.64 4.87
N ALA A 35 7.31 10.52 3.57
CA ALA A 35 7.94 9.35 2.96
C ALA A 35 9.34 9.72 2.46
N ALA A 36 10.34 8.88 2.75
CA ALA A 36 11.70 9.05 2.28
C ALA A 36 12.18 7.77 1.60
N ASN A 37 12.89 7.91 0.48
CA ASN A 37 13.54 6.79 -0.18
C ASN A 37 14.93 6.58 0.44
N LEU A 38 15.19 5.39 0.99
CA LEU A 38 16.45 5.02 1.60
C LEU A 38 16.96 3.73 0.94
N ASP A 39 18.04 3.82 0.16
CA ASP A 39 18.67 2.68 -0.52
C ASP A 39 17.72 1.82 -1.38
N GLY A 40 16.69 2.42 -1.97
CA GLY A 40 15.71 1.73 -2.83
C GLY A 40 14.51 1.15 -2.06
N ASP A 41 14.53 1.23 -0.73
CA ASP A 41 13.38 0.94 0.12
C ASP A 41 12.68 2.24 0.49
N LEU A 42 11.36 2.27 0.31
CA LEU A 42 10.56 3.39 0.76
C LEU A 42 10.32 3.26 2.26
N VAL A 43 10.88 4.19 3.04
CA VAL A 43 10.67 4.28 4.47
C VAL A 43 9.64 5.39 4.76
N MET A 44 8.52 5.03 5.36
CA MET A 44 7.48 5.98 5.77
C MET A 44 7.44 6.11 7.27
N MET A 45 7.41 7.34 7.76
CA MET A 45 7.31 7.65 9.18
C MET A 45 5.98 8.33 9.47
N ASN A 46 5.11 7.64 10.19
CA ASN A 46 3.93 8.30 10.76
C ASN A 46 4.34 8.93 12.09
N GLU A 47 4.55 10.25 12.09
CA GLU A 47 4.96 11.02 13.29
C GLU A 47 4.02 10.81 14.48
N LYS A 48 2.72 10.60 14.22
CA LYS A 48 1.72 10.37 15.27
C LYS A 48 1.79 8.96 15.87
N LEU A 49 2.28 7.98 15.10
CA LEU A 49 2.34 6.57 15.53
C LEU A 49 3.75 6.10 15.91
N GLY A 50 4.80 6.86 15.61
CA GLY A 50 6.19 6.51 15.92
C GLY A 50 6.69 5.22 15.24
N ARG A 51 6.07 4.82 14.12
CA ARG A 51 6.37 3.57 13.40
C ARG A 51 6.98 3.83 12.03
N TYR A 52 7.93 2.96 11.68
CA TYR A 52 8.59 2.92 10.37
C TYR A 52 8.00 1.78 9.55
N TYR A 53 7.64 2.07 8.30
CA TYR A 53 7.19 1.07 7.34
C TYR A 53 8.14 1.07 6.15
N GLY A 54 8.64 -0.12 5.79
CA GLY A 54 9.43 -0.32 4.58
C GLY A 54 8.56 -0.91 3.48
N ILE A 55 8.50 -0.27 2.31
CA ILE A 55 7.92 -0.84 1.10
C ILE A 55 9.02 -1.04 0.07
N SER A 56 9.06 -2.23 -0.54
CA SER A 56 10.00 -2.57 -1.60
C SER A 56 9.27 -3.23 -2.79
N GLY A 57 9.98 -3.37 -3.92
CA GLY A 57 9.49 -4.06 -5.12
C GLY A 57 8.13 -3.57 -5.63
N VAL A 58 7.22 -4.49 -5.94
CA VAL A 58 5.89 -4.21 -6.52
C VAL A 58 5.09 -3.22 -5.66
N GLY A 59 5.18 -3.32 -4.33
CA GLY A 59 4.49 -2.39 -3.43
C GLY A 59 5.02 -0.95 -3.55
N ALA A 60 6.32 -0.78 -3.80
CA ALA A 60 6.92 0.55 -3.95
C ALA A 60 6.41 1.20 -5.23
N ARG A 61 6.22 0.41 -6.29
CA ARG A 61 5.60 0.86 -7.53
C ARG A 61 4.13 1.22 -7.35
N ALA A 62 3.36 0.40 -6.65
CA ALA A 62 1.96 0.72 -6.34
C ALA A 62 1.86 2.02 -5.50
N TRP A 63 2.79 2.22 -4.56
CA TRP A 63 2.91 3.47 -3.82
C TRP A 63 3.22 4.66 -4.74
N GLU A 64 4.16 4.52 -5.69
CA GLU A 64 4.48 5.53 -6.70
C GLU A 64 3.25 5.99 -7.48
N LEU A 65 2.44 5.05 -7.96
CA LEU A 65 1.21 5.32 -8.71
C LEU A 65 0.19 6.14 -7.90
N LEU A 66 0.17 5.98 -6.58
CA LEU A 66 -0.69 6.74 -5.67
C LEU A 66 -0.23 8.18 -5.41
N GLU A 67 0.84 8.66 -6.06
CA GLU A 67 1.18 10.09 -6.10
C GLU A 67 0.04 10.92 -6.71
N THR A 68 -0.69 10.33 -7.64
CA THR A 68 -1.98 10.83 -8.13
C THR A 68 -3.12 9.92 -7.66
N PRO A 69 -4.33 10.45 -7.42
CA PRO A 69 -5.48 9.62 -7.11
C PRO A 69 -5.67 8.46 -8.08
N ALA A 70 -5.72 7.24 -7.55
CA ALA A 70 -5.89 6.02 -8.34
C ALA A 70 -6.79 5.03 -7.60
N SER A 71 -7.56 4.23 -8.35
CA SER A 71 -8.38 3.15 -7.78
C SER A 71 -7.58 1.85 -7.63
N ILE A 72 -8.11 0.86 -6.90
CA ILE A 72 -7.49 -0.47 -6.83
C ILE A 72 -7.43 -1.10 -8.22
N ASP A 73 -8.47 -0.92 -9.03
CA ASP A 73 -8.52 -1.46 -10.40
C ASP A 73 -7.41 -0.84 -11.27
N ASP A 74 -7.19 0.48 -11.18
CA ASP A 74 -6.10 1.17 -11.90
C ASP A 74 -4.72 0.65 -11.49
N LEU A 75 -4.52 0.43 -10.18
CA LEU A 75 -3.27 -0.11 -9.65
C LEU A 75 -3.03 -1.55 -10.13
N VAL A 76 -4.08 -2.39 -10.12
CA VAL A 76 -4.01 -3.78 -10.58
C VAL A 76 -3.66 -3.84 -12.05
N ASP A 77 -4.34 -3.06 -12.89
CA ASP A 77 -4.09 -3.04 -14.34
C ASP A 77 -2.64 -2.62 -14.64
N ALA A 78 -2.16 -1.55 -14.01
CA ALA A 78 -0.79 -1.07 -14.19
C ALA A 78 0.26 -2.11 -13.74
N ILE A 79 0.07 -2.71 -12.57
CA ILE A 79 1.04 -3.66 -12.01
C ILE A 79 1.02 -5.00 -12.76
N CYS A 80 -0.14 -5.51 -13.14
CA CYS A 80 -0.24 -6.72 -13.98
C CYS A 80 0.53 -6.52 -15.29
N GLN A 81 0.34 -5.37 -15.93
CA GLN A 81 0.99 -5.06 -17.20
C GLN A 81 2.50 -4.88 -17.07
N GLU A 82 2.97 -4.21 -16.00
CA GLU A 82 4.39 -3.93 -15.79
C GLU A 82 5.19 -5.18 -15.36
N TYR A 83 4.58 -6.11 -14.61
CA TYR A 83 5.28 -7.22 -13.97
C TYR A 83 4.89 -8.62 -14.48
N ASP A 84 3.97 -8.73 -15.45
CA ASP A 84 3.46 -10.01 -15.99
C ASP A 84 2.94 -10.95 -14.89
N ILE A 85 2.16 -10.37 -13.97
CA ILE A 85 1.50 -11.08 -12.86
C ILE A 85 0.07 -11.43 -13.28
N ASP A 86 -0.43 -12.59 -12.84
CA ASP A 86 -1.82 -12.94 -13.06
C ASP A 86 -2.78 -11.98 -12.32
N THR A 87 -3.89 -11.64 -12.98
CA THR A 87 -4.82 -10.63 -12.49
C THR A 87 -5.40 -10.98 -11.11
N ASP A 88 -5.73 -12.25 -10.87
CA ASP A 88 -6.33 -12.68 -9.59
C ASP A 88 -5.35 -12.51 -8.43
N THR A 89 -4.08 -12.90 -8.61
CA THR A 89 -3.03 -12.71 -7.60
C THR A 89 -2.73 -11.24 -7.39
N CYS A 90 -2.59 -10.47 -8.48
CA CYS A 90 -2.33 -9.04 -8.38
C CYS A 90 -3.46 -8.30 -7.67
N GLN A 91 -4.72 -8.64 -7.96
CA GLN A 91 -5.87 -8.03 -7.31
C GLN A 91 -5.89 -8.31 -5.80
N GLN A 92 -5.61 -9.54 -5.39
CA GLN A 92 -5.54 -9.90 -3.97
C GLN A 92 -4.40 -9.16 -3.25
N ASP A 93 -3.22 -9.12 -3.86
CA ASP A 93 -2.04 -8.49 -3.27
C ASP A 93 -2.20 -6.97 -3.17
N ILE A 94 -2.68 -6.30 -4.22
CA ILE A 94 -2.91 -4.84 -4.23
C ILE A 94 -4.04 -4.46 -3.27
N THR A 95 -5.12 -5.23 -3.22
CA THR A 95 -6.22 -4.97 -2.28
C THR A 95 -5.72 -5.05 -0.83
N ARG A 96 -4.98 -6.11 -0.51
CA ARG A 96 -4.39 -6.28 0.83
C ARG A 96 -3.41 -5.16 1.17
N PHE A 97 -2.57 -4.79 0.22
CA PHE A 97 -1.62 -3.70 0.38
C PHE A 97 -2.32 -2.37 0.67
N ALA A 98 -3.33 -2.00 -0.12
CA ALA A 98 -4.12 -0.79 0.09
C ALA A 98 -4.83 -0.79 1.46
N GLN A 99 -5.42 -1.92 1.86
CA GLN A 99 -6.03 -2.07 3.19
C GLN A 99 -5.02 -1.84 4.32
N ASP A 100 -3.82 -2.40 4.20
CA ASP A 100 -2.78 -2.24 5.23
C ASP A 100 -2.29 -0.80 5.30
N LEU A 101 -2.13 -0.11 4.16
CA LEU A 101 -1.79 1.33 4.12
C LEU A 101 -2.86 2.21 4.75
N MET A 102 -4.15 1.92 4.49
CA MET A 102 -5.26 2.66 5.10
C MET A 102 -5.31 2.47 6.62
N LYS A 103 -5.10 1.25 7.12
CA LYS A 103 -5.09 0.96 8.57
C LYS A 103 -4.06 1.79 9.34
N VAL A 104 -2.94 2.12 8.69
CA VAL A 104 -1.87 2.92 9.29
C VAL A 104 -1.89 4.38 8.84
N ASN A 105 -2.99 4.81 8.20
CA ASN A 105 -3.24 6.17 7.71
C ASN A 105 -2.19 6.70 6.73
N LEU A 106 -1.60 5.83 5.92
CA LEU A 106 -0.63 6.22 4.89
C LEU A 106 -1.31 6.67 3.59
N ILE A 107 -2.50 6.15 3.34
CA ILE A 107 -3.36 6.54 2.21
C ILE A 107 -4.78 6.75 2.74
N GLU A 108 -5.56 7.53 2.01
CA GLU A 108 -6.94 7.86 2.34
C GLU A 108 -7.81 7.88 1.07
N PRO A 109 -9.13 7.63 1.20
CA PRO A 109 -10.05 7.87 0.10
C PRO A 109 -10.07 9.36 -0.27
N VAL A 110 -10.14 9.65 -1.56
CA VAL A 110 -10.38 11.02 -2.03
C VAL A 110 -11.82 11.38 -1.69
N ASN A 111 -12.00 12.18 -0.64
CA ASN A 111 -13.30 12.77 -0.34
C ASN A 111 -13.57 13.87 -1.38
N GLN A 112 -14.65 13.71 -2.15
CA GLN A 112 -15.19 14.76 -3.02
C GLN A 112 -15.80 15.90 -2.19
#